data_AF-A0A822APE3-F1
#
_entry.id   AF-A0A822APE3-F1
#
_cell.length_a   1.000
_cell.length_b   1.000
_cell.length_c   1.000
_cell.angle_alpha   90.00
_cell.angle_beta   90.00
_cell.angle_gamma   90.00
#
_symmetry.space_group_name_H-M   'P 1'
#
loop_
_entity.id
_entity.type
_entity.pdbx_description
1 polymer ?
#
loop_
_entity_poly.entity_id
_entity_poly.type
_entity_poly.pdbx_seq_one_letter_code
_entity_poly.pdbx_strand_id
1 'polypeptide(L)'
;MSEFANKLQNLSNIISKPYLIIIFPIGLMGNIFNTIIFSRHSLRSNSCSLYFLTISFFHIIVLIIGCLFRLINLFLGYDLSSTSLIFCKFRAYIVVVGYVISRHLLCLISIDRWMITSTNIFIHRQCNRKTTQLIIIISIILWFLIEIFIPIGFYIENNNCIPSLNPFYLFMYRIIDLLCTLFPFLFLLYLRVFY
;
A
#
# COMPACT_ATOMS: atom_id res chain seq x y z
N MET A 1 32.34 15.37 5.72
CA MET A 1 31.23 14.38 5.79
C MET A 1 29.85 15.07 5.83
N SER A 2 29.67 16.13 6.63
CA SER A 2 28.43 16.93 6.69
C SER A 2 28.03 17.59 5.36
N GLU A 3 28.99 18.10 4.59
CA GLU A 3 28.72 18.75 3.30
C GLU A 3 28.13 17.80 2.26
N PHE A 4 28.63 16.55 2.21
CA PHE A 4 28.12 15.51 1.32
C PHE A 4 26.69 15.09 1.71
N ALA A 5 26.43 14.92 3.01
CA ALA A 5 25.08 14.61 3.50
C ALA A 5 24.07 15.72 3.17
N ASN A 6 24.46 16.99 3.34
CA ASN A 6 23.62 18.14 2.98
C ASN A 6 23.33 18.19 1.47
N LYS A 7 24.30 17.85 0.63
CA LYS A 7 24.13 17.80 -0.83
C LYS A 7 23.13 16.71 -1.23
N LEU A 8 23.19 15.53 -0.60
CA LEU A 8 22.23 14.44 -0.81
C LEU A 8 20.82 14.82 -0.35
N GLN A 9 20.69 15.46 0.81
CA GLN A 9 19.40 15.92 1.32
C GLN A 9 18.75 16.94 0.36
N ASN A 10 19.54 17.89 -0.13
CA ASN A 10 19.09 18.88 -1.11
C ASN A 10 18.65 18.22 -2.42
N LEU A 11 19.42 17.24 -2.91
CA LEU A 11 19.07 16.48 -4.12
C LEU A 11 17.74 15.72 -3.94
N SER A 12 17.58 15.03 -2.81
CA SER A 12 16.34 14.33 -2.45
C SER A 12 15.14 15.27 -2.41
N ASN A 13 15.32 16.49 -1.89
CA ASN A 13 14.25 17.49 -1.82
C ASN A 13 13.88 18.03 -3.20
N ILE A 14 14.86 18.31 -4.06
CA ILE A 14 14.65 18.77 -5.44
C ILE A 14 13.84 17.74 -6.24
N ILE A 15 14.06 16.44 -6.02
CA ILE A 15 13.35 15.37 -6.74
C ILE A 15 12.00 15.07 -6.09
N SER A 16 11.95 14.92 -4.76
CA SER A 16 10.74 14.52 -4.03
C SER A 16 9.61 15.56 -4.16
N LYS A 17 9.96 16.84 -4.16
CA LYS A 17 8.99 17.94 -4.16
C LYS A 17 8.11 17.97 -5.43
N PRO A 18 8.65 18.06 -6.66
CA PRO A 18 7.84 18.04 -7.87
C PRO A 18 7.08 16.71 -8.03
N TYR A 19 7.71 15.59 -7.68
CA TYR A 19 7.08 14.28 -7.73
C TYR A 19 5.81 14.21 -6.85
N LEU A 20 5.90 14.65 -5.59
CA LEU A 20 4.77 14.64 -4.66
C LEU A 20 3.68 15.65 -5.06
N ILE A 21 4.05 16.82 -5.56
CA ILE A 21 3.10 17.85 -6.04
C ILE A 21 2.25 17.31 -7.21
N ILE A 22 2.82 16.46 -8.05
CA ILE A 22 2.10 15.87 -9.19
C ILE A 22 1.29 14.64 -8.77
N ILE A 23 1.91 13.71 -8.03
CA ILE A 23 1.27 12.43 -7.69
C ILE A 23 0.15 12.57 -6.68
N PHE A 24 0.27 13.48 -5.72
CA PHE A 24 -0.76 13.65 -4.71
C PHE A 24 -2.13 14.03 -5.32
N PRO A 25 -2.28 15.11 -6.11
CA PRO A 25 -3.57 15.47 -6.68
C PRO A 25 -4.05 14.45 -7.71
N ILE A 26 -3.19 13.99 -8.62
CA ILE A 26 -3.58 13.04 -9.67
C ILE A 26 -3.99 11.70 -9.05
N GLY A 27 -3.20 11.19 -8.12
CA GLY A 27 -3.49 9.95 -7.40
C GLY A 27 -4.76 10.07 -6.56
N LEU A 28 -4.96 11.19 -5.87
CA LEU A 28 -6.15 11.39 -5.05
C LEU A 28 -7.41 11.47 -5.91
N MET A 29 -7.39 12.26 -6.97
CA MET A 29 -8.51 12.36 -7.93
C MET A 29 -8.82 11.00 -8.56
N GLY A 30 -7.81 10.29 -9.05
CA GLY A 30 -7.99 8.98 -9.68
C GLY A 30 -8.62 7.95 -8.73
N ASN A 31 -8.14 7.86 -7.49
CA ASN A 31 -8.69 6.92 -6.52
C ASN A 31 -10.09 7.34 -6.01
N ILE A 32 -10.40 8.65 -5.92
CA ILE A 32 -11.75 9.14 -5.63
C ILE A 32 -12.72 8.75 -6.75
N PHE A 33 -12.34 8.97 -8.02
CA PHE A 33 -13.17 8.59 -9.15
C PHE A 33 -13.39 7.08 -9.23
N ASN A 34 -12.34 6.27 -9.01
CA ASN A 34 -12.48 4.82 -8.92
C ASN A 34 -13.46 4.43 -7.81
N THR A 35 -13.34 5.06 -6.63
CA THR A 35 -14.24 4.80 -5.50
C THR A 35 -15.69 5.12 -5.87
N ILE A 36 -15.95 6.28 -6.51
CA ILE A 36 -17.28 6.69 -6.97
C ILE A 36 -17.84 5.69 -8.00
N ILE A 37 -17.04 5.33 -9.00
CA ILE A 37 -17.44 4.42 -10.08
C ILE A 37 -17.75 3.02 -9.52
N PHE A 38 -16.82 2.42 -8.78
CA PHE A 38 -16.99 1.07 -8.25
C PHE A 38 -18.00 0.99 -7.09
N SER A 39 -18.39 2.11 -6.49
CA SER A 39 -19.49 2.17 -5.52
C SER A 39 -20.88 2.15 -6.15
N ARG A 40 -21.00 2.32 -7.49
CA ARG A 40 -22.29 2.24 -8.18
C ARG A 40 -22.88 0.84 -8.06
N HIS A 41 -24.19 0.77 -7.79
CA HIS A 41 -24.90 -0.50 -7.54
C HIS A 41 -24.73 -1.52 -8.68
N SER A 42 -24.72 -1.06 -9.94
CA SER A 42 -24.54 -1.90 -11.13
C SER A 42 -23.18 -2.60 -11.20
N LEU A 43 -22.14 -2.02 -10.60
CA LEU A 43 -20.77 -2.57 -10.61
C LEU A 43 -20.44 -3.35 -9.33
N ARG A 44 -21.12 -3.06 -8.21
CA ARG A 44 -20.96 -3.77 -6.93
C ARG A 44 -21.44 -5.22 -6.94
N SER A 45 -22.19 -5.63 -7.96
CA SER A 45 -22.56 -7.03 -8.19
C SER A 45 -21.38 -7.90 -8.60
N ASN A 46 -20.33 -7.30 -9.17
CA ASN A 46 -19.12 -8.00 -9.60
C ASN A 46 -18.09 -8.08 -8.45
N SER A 47 -17.63 -9.30 -8.16
CA SER A 47 -16.56 -9.60 -7.19
C SER A 47 -15.29 -8.76 -7.42
N CYS A 48 -14.87 -8.61 -8.70
CA CYS A 48 -13.69 -7.84 -9.07
C CYS A 48 -13.78 -6.35 -8.70
N SER A 49 -14.98 -5.76 -8.80
CA SER A 49 -15.19 -4.35 -8.45
C SER A 49 -15.00 -4.08 -6.97
N LEU A 50 -15.30 -5.07 -6.10
CA LEU A 50 -15.09 -4.94 -4.66
C LEU A 50 -13.60 -4.84 -4.32
N TYR A 51 -12.76 -5.67 -4.95
CA TYR A 51 -11.31 -5.56 -4.77
C TYR A 51 -10.77 -4.19 -5.20
N PHE A 52 -11.16 -3.70 -6.39
CA PHE A 52 -10.72 -2.38 -6.87
C PHE A 52 -11.21 -1.22 -6.00
N LEU A 53 -12.44 -1.32 -5.47
CA LEU A 53 -12.97 -0.37 -4.52
C LEU A 53 -12.12 -0.34 -3.24
N THR A 54 -11.79 -1.50 -2.68
CA THR A 54 -10.93 -1.62 -1.50
C THR A 54 -9.52 -1.09 -1.75
N ILE A 55 -8.89 -1.44 -2.88
CA ILE A 55 -7.58 -0.90 -3.28
C ILE A 55 -7.61 0.63 -3.33
N SER A 56 -8.63 1.20 -3.99
CA SER A 56 -8.76 2.65 -4.13
C SER A 56 -8.91 3.35 -2.78
N PHE A 57 -9.67 2.74 -1.86
CA PHE A 57 -9.82 3.24 -0.50
C PHE A 57 -8.50 3.26 0.27
N PHE A 58 -7.73 2.16 0.25
CA PHE A 58 -6.41 2.13 0.89
C PHE A 58 -5.43 3.12 0.25
N HIS A 59 -5.44 3.27 -1.07
CA HIS A 59 -4.61 4.28 -1.75
C HIS A 59 -4.95 5.71 -1.33
N ILE A 60 -6.23 6.06 -1.13
CA ILE A 60 -6.62 7.38 -0.60
C ILE A 60 -6.02 7.58 0.79
N ILE A 61 -6.14 6.59 1.69
CA ILE A 61 -5.57 6.63 3.04
C ILE A 61 -4.05 6.83 2.98
N VAL A 62 -3.35 6.07 2.14
CA VAL A 62 -1.90 6.14 1.96
C VAL A 62 -1.47 7.49 1.40
N LEU A 63 -2.20 8.06 0.44
CA LEU A 63 -1.91 9.39 -0.12
C LEU A 63 -2.11 10.49 0.94
N ILE A 64 -3.17 10.43 1.73
CA ILE A 64 -3.41 11.40 2.80
C ILE A 64 -2.35 11.27 3.90
N ILE A 65 -2.13 10.09 4.46
CA ILE A 65 -1.23 9.92 5.61
C ILE A 65 0.25 9.97 5.17
N GLY A 66 0.58 9.36 4.04
CA GLY A 66 1.94 9.25 3.52
C GLY A 66 2.42 10.50 2.79
N CYS A 67 1.61 11.05 1.88
CA CYS A 67 2.02 12.13 0.98
C CYS A 67 1.61 13.52 1.46
N LEU A 68 0.38 13.74 1.94
CA LEU A 68 -0.08 15.08 2.35
C LEU A 68 0.79 15.65 3.48
N PHE A 69 1.07 14.88 4.53
CA PHE A 69 1.92 15.36 5.63
C PHE A 69 3.36 15.65 5.19
N ARG A 70 3.87 14.91 4.19
CA ARG A 70 5.18 15.21 3.60
C ARG A 70 5.15 16.49 2.77
N LEU A 71 4.05 16.76 2.05
CA LEU A 71 3.83 18.02 1.35
C LEU A 71 3.74 19.20 2.33
N ILE A 72 2.99 19.04 3.42
CA ILE A 72 2.89 20.05 4.49
C ILE A 72 4.30 20.39 5.03
N ASN A 73 5.13 19.39 5.31
CA ASN A 73 6.52 19.63 5.71
C ASN A 73 7.30 20.41 4.63
N LEU A 74 7.20 20.00 3.36
CA LEU A 74 7.91 20.64 2.25
C LEU A 74 7.51 22.11 1.97
N PHE A 75 6.29 22.52 2.36
CA PHE A 75 5.77 23.86 2.12
C PHE A 75 5.78 24.75 3.36
N LEU A 76 5.46 24.19 4.54
CA LEU A 76 5.31 24.94 5.79
C LEU A 76 6.48 24.71 6.76
N GLY A 77 7.41 23.80 6.46
CA GLY A 77 8.53 23.46 7.34
C GLY A 77 8.11 22.72 8.63
N TYR A 78 6.85 22.28 8.71
CA TYR A 78 6.32 21.56 9.86
C TYR A 78 6.20 20.06 9.57
N ASP A 79 6.98 19.24 10.27
CA ASP A 79 6.92 17.78 10.16
C ASP A 79 6.30 17.15 11.41
N LEU A 80 5.02 16.78 11.33
CA LEU A 80 4.34 16.06 12.40
C LEU A 80 4.99 14.70 12.72
N SER A 81 5.67 14.09 11.75
CA SER A 81 6.39 12.83 11.93
C SER A 81 7.69 13.02 12.72
N SER A 82 8.23 14.24 12.74
CA SER A 82 9.42 14.58 13.54
C SER A 82 9.09 14.94 14.98
N THR A 83 7.84 15.34 15.25
CA THR A 83 7.43 15.84 16.57
C THR A 83 6.69 14.79 17.40
N SER A 84 5.92 13.91 16.75
CA SER A 84 5.14 12.87 17.44
C SER A 84 5.63 11.48 17.06
N LEU A 85 6.21 10.78 18.05
CA LEU A 85 6.65 9.39 17.88
C LEU A 85 5.48 8.48 17.50
N ILE A 86 4.31 8.72 18.08
CA ILE A 86 3.08 7.98 17.77
C ILE A 86 2.72 8.17 16.30
N PHE A 87 2.73 9.41 15.81
CA PHE A 87 2.42 9.69 14.42
C PHE A 87 3.47 9.13 13.45
N CYS A 88 4.77 9.22 13.78
CA CYS A 88 5.86 8.60 13.02
C CYS A 88 5.62 7.10 12.79
N LYS A 89 5.37 6.36 13.87
CA LYS A 89 5.10 4.91 13.85
C LYS A 89 3.82 4.58 13.09
N PHE A 90 2.74 5.30 13.39
CA PHE A 90 1.43 5.10 12.77
C PHE A 90 1.48 5.36 11.25
N ARG A 91 2.13 6.45 10.83
CA ARG A 91 2.31 6.80 9.42
C ARG A 91 3.09 5.72 8.68
N ALA A 92 4.23 5.28 9.22
CA ALA A 92 5.03 4.22 8.61
C ALA A 92 4.21 2.92 8.46
N TYR A 93 3.51 2.54 9.51
CA TYR A 93 2.68 1.34 9.53
C TYR A 93 1.54 1.37 8.50
N ILE A 94 0.72 2.41 8.49
CA ILE A 94 -0.41 2.51 7.56
C ILE A 94 0.04 2.56 6.10
N VAL A 95 1.16 3.23 5.82
CA VAL A 95 1.71 3.30 4.46
C VAL A 95 2.18 1.91 4.00
N VAL A 96 2.93 1.18 4.84
CA VAL A 96 3.41 -0.17 4.52
C VAL A 96 2.24 -1.14 4.34
N VAL A 97 1.33 -1.21 5.33
CA VAL A 97 0.16 -2.08 5.29
C VAL A 97 -0.72 -1.77 4.07
N GLY A 98 -0.96 -0.50 3.78
CA GLY A 98 -1.76 -0.08 2.63
C GLY A 98 -1.20 -0.57 1.30
N TYR A 99 0.12 -0.46 1.09
CA TYR A 99 0.76 -0.97 -0.14
C TYR A 99 0.75 -2.49 -0.21
N VAL A 100 0.99 -3.20 0.90
CA VAL A 100 0.94 -4.67 0.95
C VAL A 100 -0.47 -5.17 0.62
N ILE A 101 -1.50 -4.60 1.26
CA ILE A 101 -2.90 -4.94 0.99
C ILE A 101 -3.22 -4.67 -0.48
N SER A 102 -2.87 -3.51 -1.04
CA SER A 102 -3.15 -3.22 -2.45
C SER A 102 -2.53 -4.25 -3.41
N ARG A 103 -1.26 -4.62 -3.20
CA ARG A 103 -0.57 -5.64 -4.01
C ARG A 103 -1.22 -7.02 -3.87
N HIS A 104 -1.58 -7.41 -2.65
CA HIS A 104 -2.25 -8.68 -2.37
C HIS A 104 -3.63 -8.75 -3.04
N LEU A 105 -4.44 -7.69 -2.91
CA LEU A 105 -5.76 -7.63 -3.55
C LEU A 105 -5.67 -7.66 -5.08
N LEU A 106 -4.64 -7.04 -5.68
CA LEU A 106 -4.39 -7.17 -7.13
C LEU A 106 -4.16 -8.63 -7.56
N CYS A 107 -3.48 -9.43 -6.73
CA CYS A 107 -3.34 -10.86 -7.02
C CYS A 107 -4.63 -11.64 -6.86
N LEU A 108 -5.40 -11.34 -5.82
CA LEU A 108 -6.72 -11.94 -5.66
C LEU A 108 -7.64 -11.62 -6.83
N ILE A 109 -7.56 -10.41 -7.40
CA ILE A 109 -8.28 -10.05 -8.63
C ILE A 109 -7.90 -10.99 -9.76
N SER A 110 -6.61 -11.25 -9.98
CA SER A 110 -6.17 -12.13 -11.06
C SER A 110 -6.56 -13.58 -10.82
N ILE A 111 -6.56 -14.06 -9.56
CA ILE A 111 -7.11 -15.37 -9.21
C ILE A 111 -8.60 -15.41 -9.53
N ASP A 112 -9.37 -14.39 -9.13
CA ASP A 112 -10.80 -14.30 -9.40
C ASP A 112 -11.08 -14.32 -10.91
N ARG A 113 -10.28 -13.61 -11.72
CA ARG A 113 -10.38 -13.64 -13.19
C ARG A 113 -10.03 -15.00 -13.78
N TRP A 114 -9.01 -15.68 -13.26
CA TRP A 114 -8.68 -17.05 -13.67
C TRP A 114 -9.81 -18.03 -13.32
N MET A 115 -10.38 -17.93 -12.12
CA MET A 115 -11.49 -18.77 -11.69
C MET A 115 -12.75 -18.59 -12.56
N ILE A 116 -13.04 -17.36 -13.00
CA ILE A 116 -14.17 -17.06 -13.90
C ILE A 116 -13.94 -17.62 -15.31
N THR A 117 -12.70 -17.65 -15.79
CA THR A 117 -12.35 -18.14 -17.14
C THR A 117 -12.16 -19.66 -17.19
N SER A 118 -12.07 -20.32 -16.04
CA SER A 118 -11.98 -21.78 -15.96
C SER A 118 -13.25 -22.47 -16.45
N THR A 119 -13.09 -23.57 -17.19
CA THR A 119 -14.21 -24.42 -17.65
C THR A 119 -14.86 -25.24 -16.51
N ASN A 120 -14.22 -25.27 -15.33
CA ASN A 120 -14.74 -26.01 -14.19
C ASN A 120 -15.81 -25.22 -13.44
N ILE A 121 -17.06 -25.70 -13.52
CA ILE A 121 -18.24 -25.08 -12.89
C ILE A 121 -18.09 -24.95 -11.36
N PHE A 122 -17.39 -25.87 -10.69
CA PHE A 122 -17.16 -25.79 -9.25
C PHE A 122 -16.25 -24.63 -8.88
N ILE A 123 -15.22 -24.36 -9.69
CA ILE A 123 -14.29 -23.24 -9.51
C ILE A 123 -15.02 -21.93 -9.79
N HIS A 124 -15.78 -21.87 -10.89
CA HIS A 124 -16.59 -20.70 -11.24
C HIS A 124 -17.60 -20.33 -10.14
N ARG A 125 -18.20 -21.31 -9.46
CA ARG A 125 -19.13 -21.08 -8.34
C ARG A 125 -18.49 -20.45 -7.10
N GLN A 126 -17.16 -20.55 -6.94
CA GLN A 126 -16.47 -19.93 -5.81
C GLN A 126 -16.31 -18.41 -5.97
N CYS A 127 -16.43 -17.87 -7.18
CA CYS A 127 -16.45 -16.44 -7.50
C CYS A 127 -17.77 -15.76 -7.11
N ASN A 128 -18.20 -15.95 -5.86
CA ASN A 128 -19.36 -15.26 -5.30
C ASN A 128 -18.93 -13.99 -4.55
N ARG A 129 -19.77 -12.97 -4.61
CA ARG A 129 -19.61 -11.70 -3.89
C ARG A 129 -19.41 -11.90 -2.39
N LYS A 130 -20.17 -12.80 -1.76
CA LYS A 130 -20.06 -13.06 -0.30
C LYS A 130 -18.68 -13.63 0.06
N THR A 131 -18.21 -14.60 -0.71
CA THR A 131 -16.88 -15.20 -0.56
C THR A 131 -15.79 -14.15 -0.76
N THR A 132 -15.92 -13.32 -1.81
CA THR A 132 -14.99 -12.22 -2.08
C THR A 132 -14.92 -11.22 -0.92
N GLN A 133 -16.07 -10.81 -0.37
CA GLN A 133 -16.09 -9.92 0.80
C GLN A 133 -15.39 -10.54 2.00
N LEU A 134 -15.63 -11.82 2.28
CA LEU A 134 -14.97 -12.54 3.36
C LEU A 134 -13.45 -12.62 3.15
N ILE A 135 -13.00 -12.97 1.95
CA ILE A 135 -11.58 -13.03 1.59
C ILE A 135 -10.92 -11.66 1.76
N ILE A 136 -11.56 -10.58 1.33
CA ILE A 136 -11.06 -9.21 1.50
C ILE A 136 -10.90 -8.90 2.99
N ILE A 137 -11.93 -9.15 3.81
CA ILE A 137 -11.90 -8.86 5.25
C ILE A 137 -10.79 -9.66 5.95
N ILE A 138 -10.70 -10.97 5.68
CA ILE A 138 -9.66 -11.84 6.25
C ILE A 138 -8.28 -11.35 5.82
N SER A 139 -8.11 -11.02 4.54
CA SER A 139 -6.83 -10.52 4.01
C SER A 139 -6.41 -9.23 4.70
N ILE A 140 -7.33 -8.27 4.85
CA ILE A 140 -7.07 -7.02 5.55
C ILE A 140 -6.59 -7.33 6.98
N ILE A 141 -7.37 -8.09 7.76
CA ILE A 141 -7.03 -8.42 9.15
C ILE A 141 -5.66 -9.09 9.24
N LEU A 142 -5.42 -10.09 8.39
CA LEU A 142 -4.17 -10.85 8.36
C LEU A 142 -2.97 -9.93 8.08
N TRP A 143 -3.06 -9.03 7.10
CA TRP A 143 -1.96 -8.13 6.77
C TRP A 143 -1.73 -7.04 7.83
N PHE A 144 -2.79 -6.54 8.48
CA PHE A 144 -2.63 -5.69 9.65
C PHE A 144 -1.87 -6.43 10.78
N LEU A 145 -2.20 -7.71 11.04
CA LEU A 145 -1.52 -8.48 12.08
C LEU A 145 -0.05 -8.80 11.74
N ILE A 146 0.24 -9.17 10.50
CA ILE A 146 1.60 -9.51 10.07
C ILE A 146 2.53 -8.30 10.20
N GLU A 147 2.09 -7.11 9.81
CA GLU A 147 2.92 -5.91 9.77
C GLU A 147 3.04 -5.19 11.13
N ILE A 148 2.54 -5.79 12.22
CA ILE A 148 2.55 -5.15 13.55
C ILE A 148 3.96 -4.89 14.10
N PHE A 149 4.98 -5.56 13.56
CA PHE A 149 6.38 -5.32 13.90
C PHE A 149 6.91 -3.99 13.35
N ILE A 150 6.25 -3.37 12.36
CA ILE A 150 6.68 -2.11 11.75
C ILE A 150 6.76 -0.98 12.79
N PRO A 151 5.69 -0.63 13.53
CA PRO A 151 5.76 0.38 14.59
C PRO A 151 6.88 0.20 15.63
N ILE A 152 7.33 -1.03 15.86
CA ILE A 152 8.35 -1.33 16.87
C ILE A 152 9.71 -0.78 16.44
N GLY A 153 10.03 -0.85 15.15
CA GLY A 153 11.33 -0.45 14.63
C GLY A 153 11.47 1.01 14.26
N PHE A 154 10.41 1.82 14.24
CA PHE A 154 10.50 3.24 13.90
C PHE A 154 10.70 4.12 15.14
N TYR A 155 11.62 5.07 15.06
CA TYR A 155 11.86 6.06 16.11
C TYR A 155 12.20 7.44 15.52
N ILE A 156 12.30 8.44 16.40
CA ILE A 156 12.67 9.80 16.03
C ILE A 156 14.13 10.03 16.44
N GLU A 157 14.97 10.41 15.49
CA GLU A 157 16.36 10.80 15.72
C GLU A 157 16.67 12.03 14.87
N ASN A 158 17.28 13.05 15.48
CA ASN A 158 17.59 14.34 14.82
C ASN A 158 16.40 14.95 14.06
N ASN A 159 15.22 14.98 14.69
CA ASN A 159 13.95 15.43 14.08
C ASN A 159 13.58 14.69 12.79
N ASN A 160 14.02 13.44 12.61
CA ASN A 160 13.62 12.61 11.48
C ASN A 160 13.00 11.30 11.99
N CYS A 161 11.90 10.91 11.37
CA CYS A 161 11.28 9.60 11.59
C CYS A 161 12.03 8.56 10.74
N ILE A 162 12.81 7.69 11.40
CA ILE A 162 13.68 6.72 10.73
C ILE A 162 13.44 5.29 11.25
N PRO A 163 13.66 4.27 10.39
CA PRO A 163 13.65 2.88 10.83
C PRO A 163 14.91 2.54 11.63
N SER A 164 14.82 1.53 12.46
CA SER A 164 15.93 1.02 13.25
C SER A 164 17.02 0.47 12.36
N LEU A 165 18.26 0.90 12.65
CA LEU A 165 19.47 0.41 12.01
C LEU A 165 19.89 -0.97 12.52
N ASN A 166 19.11 -1.60 13.39
CA ASN A 166 19.35 -2.98 13.80
C ASN A 166 19.34 -3.89 12.57
N PRO A 167 20.45 -4.59 12.25
CA PRO A 167 20.54 -5.43 11.05
C PRO A 167 19.46 -6.50 10.97
N PHE A 168 19.04 -7.05 12.12
CA PHE A 168 17.98 -8.05 12.19
C PHE A 168 16.63 -7.46 11.78
N TYR A 169 16.30 -6.25 12.24
CA TYR A 169 15.07 -5.55 11.85
C TYR A 169 15.06 -5.23 10.36
N LEU A 170 16.16 -4.66 9.84
CA LEU A 170 16.29 -4.34 8.42
C LEU A 170 16.18 -5.59 7.55
N PHE A 171 16.81 -6.69 7.95
CA PHE A 171 16.72 -7.97 7.27
C PHE A 171 15.29 -8.49 7.23
N MET A 172 14.59 -8.51 8.37
CA MET A 172 13.19 -8.93 8.46
C MET A 172 12.28 -8.04 7.60
N TYR A 173 12.41 -6.73 7.71
CA TYR A 173 11.65 -5.76 6.92
C TYR A 173 11.83 -5.98 5.41
N ARG A 174 13.07 -6.16 4.95
CA ARG A 174 13.38 -6.37 3.54
C ARG A 174 12.92 -7.71 3.02
N ILE A 175 13.06 -8.78 3.79
CA ILE A 175 12.57 -10.11 3.40
C ILE A 175 11.06 -10.14 3.30
N ILE A 176 10.36 -9.56 4.26
CA ILE A 176 8.89 -9.53 4.25
C ILE A 176 8.40 -8.73 3.04
N ASP A 177 8.94 -7.53 2.80
CA ASP A 177 8.53 -6.73 1.62
C ASP A 177 8.91 -7.42 0.29
N LEU A 178 10.07 -8.08 0.22
CA LEU A 178 10.48 -8.85 -0.97
C LEU A 178 9.54 -10.03 -1.21
N LEU A 179 9.24 -10.84 -0.19
CA LEU A 179 8.34 -11.99 -0.30
C LEU A 179 6.93 -11.52 -0.66
N CYS A 180 6.44 -10.48 -0.01
CA CYS A 180 5.13 -9.88 -0.29
C CYS A 180 5.05 -9.26 -1.68
N THR A 181 6.17 -8.85 -2.27
CA THR A 181 6.20 -8.34 -3.64
C THR A 181 6.34 -9.47 -4.64
N LEU A 182 7.27 -10.40 -4.45
CA LEU A 182 7.55 -11.47 -5.42
C LEU A 182 6.44 -12.51 -5.49
N PHE A 183 5.83 -12.89 -4.36
CA PHE A 183 4.80 -13.93 -4.34
C PHE A 183 3.61 -13.57 -5.25
N PRO A 184 3.02 -12.36 -5.12
CA PRO A 184 2.10 -11.81 -6.10
C PRO A 184 2.53 -11.97 -7.57
N PHE A 185 3.71 -11.46 -7.93
CA PHE A 185 4.16 -11.43 -9.32
C PHE A 185 4.44 -12.83 -9.88
N LEU A 186 5.08 -13.70 -9.12
CA LEU A 186 5.38 -15.07 -9.53
C LEU A 186 4.09 -15.88 -9.72
N PHE A 187 3.13 -15.69 -8.83
CA PHE A 187 1.84 -16.34 -8.94
C PHE A 187 1.07 -15.85 -10.19
N LEU A 188 1.09 -14.55 -10.48
CA LEU A 188 0.52 -13.99 -11.70
C LEU A 188 1.18 -14.54 -12.99
N LEU A 189 2.50 -14.64 -13.00
CA LEU A 189 3.25 -15.20 -14.13
C LEU A 189 2.95 -16.68 -14.33
N TYR A 190 2.87 -17.45 -13.24
CA TYR A 190 2.48 -18.85 -13.28
C TYR A 190 1.10 -19.03 -13.92
N LEU A 191 0.08 -18.30 -13.45
CA LEU A 191 -1.25 -18.40 -14.03
C LEU A 191 -1.31 -18.04 -15.52
N ARG A 192 -0.44 -17.13 -15.97
CA ARG A 192 -0.36 -16.70 -17.38
C ARG A 192 0.42 -17.65 -18.29
N VAL A 193 1.34 -18.46 -17.77
CA VAL A 193 2.12 -19.40 -18.59
C VAL A 193 1.34 -20.68 -18.88
N PHE A 194 0.44 -21.08 -17.98
CA PHE A 194 -0.32 -22.33 -18.09
C PHE A 194 -1.70 -22.19 -18.77
N TYR A 195 -2.03 -21.00 -19.30
CA TYR A 195 -3.26 -20.68 -20.04
C TYR A 195 -3.00 -19.62 -21.12
#